data_AF-A0A179UTB2-F1
#
_entry.id   AF-A0A179UTB2-F1
#
_cell.length_a   1.000
_cell.length_b   1.000
_cell.length_c   1.000
_cell.angle_alpha   90.00
_cell.angle_beta   90.00
_cell.angle_gamma   90.00
#
_symmetry.space_group_name_H-M   'P 1'
#
loop_
_entity.id
_entity.type
_entity.pdbx_description
1 polymer ?
#
loop_
_entity_poly.entity_id
_entity_poly.type
_entity_poly.pdbx_seq_one_letter_code
_entity_poly.pdbx_strand_id
1 'polypeptide(L)'
;MPRYSPFAPIPIPTSNLLTFLSPPESPLHTSTKPIWINSEDPSISLSTGAALPWIKRLAMGLERFQVASGGSRVKRGEVVLVLSPNQIFVAVAYLGIVGSGRVFSGMNPNYSVQEMVYQMKNTEAKIILVHPSLVDNALAAAKQADISPDRLFQFSDTVNSNKNDVRDCNNGLLATTQESHSYQWPELTGGEGAKTIATINYSSGTTGLPKGACVSHRNVIANVLQSTAIRGVLQKYFAERGPPQRWIGLLPLYHVYG
;
A
#
# COMPACT_ATOMS: atom_id res chain seq x y z
N MET A 1 -4.38 4.65 -37.22
CA MET A 1 -5.26 3.53 -36.80
C MET A 1 -4.88 3.12 -35.39
N PRO A 2 -5.83 2.87 -34.48
CA PRO A 2 -5.50 2.29 -33.17
C PRO A 2 -4.82 0.93 -33.39
N ARG A 3 -3.67 0.70 -32.74
CA ARG A 3 -3.02 -0.61 -32.72
C ARG A 3 -3.65 -1.44 -31.62
N TYR A 4 -4.14 -2.63 -31.97
CA TYR A 4 -4.65 -3.59 -30.99
C TYR A 4 -3.54 -4.54 -30.56
N SER A 5 -3.63 -5.03 -29.32
CA SER A 5 -2.75 -6.09 -28.84
C SER A 5 -2.92 -7.34 -29.72
N PRO A 6 -1.84 -8.04 -30.11
CA PRO A 6 -1.95 -9.32 -30.79
C PRO A 6 -2.39 -10.46 -29.85
N PHE A 7 -2.40 -10.23 -28.53
CA PHE A 7 -2.85 -11.19 -27.53
C PHE A 7 -4.36 -11.11 -27.30
N ALA A 8 -4.96 -12.24 -26.93
CA ALA A 8 -6.38 -12.31 -26.60
C ALA A 8 -6.74 -11.35 -25.45
N PRO A 9 -7.94 -10.73 -25.48
CA PRO A 9 -8.44 -9.94 -24.37
C PRO A 9 -8.53 -10.77 -23.08
N ILE A 10 -8.14 -10.17 -21.95
CA ILE A 10 -8.23 -10.79 -20.63
C ILE A 10 -9.42 -10.16 -19.89
N PRO A 11 -10.36 -10.94 -19.34
CA PRO A 11 -11.39 -10.42 -18.45
C PRO A 11 -10.76 -9.78 -17.21
N ILE A 12 -11.11 -8.52 -16.93
CA ILE A 12 -10.55 -7.79 -15.79
C ILE A 12 -11.66 -7.62 -14.73
N PRO A 13 -11.54 -8.29 -13.56
CA PRO A 13 -12.46 -8.12 -12.45
C PRO A 13 -12.55 -6.67 -11.98
N THR A 14 -13.70 -6.30 -11.45
CA THR A 14 -13.95 -4.98 -10.84
C THR A 14 -14.12 -5.08 -9.32
N SER A 15 -13.51 -6.09 -8.70
CA SER A 15 -13.57 -6.35 -7.27
C SER A 15 -12.59 -5.47 -6.49
N ASN A 16 -12.62 -5.57 -5.17
CA ASN A 16 -11.53 -5.08 -4.33
C ASN A 16 -10.22 -5.79 -4.74
N LEU A 17 -9.10 -5.07 -4.66
CA LEU A 17 -7.78 -5.58 -5.03
C LEU A 17 -7.36 -6.68 -4.04
N LEU A 18 -7.68 -6.52 -2.76
CA LEU A 18 -7.36 -7.52 -1.75
C LEU A 18 -8.22 -8.78 -1.95
N THR A 19 -9.51 -8.67 -2.32
CA THR A 19 -10.34 -9.82 -2.72
C THR A 19 -9.74 -10.56 -3.93
N PHE A 20 -9.21 -9.83 -4.92
CA PHE A 20 -8.56 -10.44 -6.09
C PHE A 20 -7.28 -11.21 -5.71
N LEU A 21 -6.45 -10.66 -4.81
CA LEU A 21 -5.18 -11.28 -4.38
C LEU A 21 -5.35 -12.34 -3.29
N SER A 22 -6.42 -12.27 -2.51
CA SER A 22 -6.66 -13.07 -1.30
C SER A 22 -8.14 -13.48 -1.23
N PRO A 23 -8.63 -14.28 -2.19
CA PRO A 23 -10.01 -14.78 -2.18
C PRO A 23 -10.23 -15.68 -0.94
N PRO A 24 -11.46 -15.77 -0.38
CA PRO A 24 -11.72 -16.42 0.91
C PRO A 24 -11.11 -17.82 1.10
N GLU A 25 -11.14 -18.65 0.05
CA GLU A 25 -10.66 -20.03 0.06
C GLU A 25 -9.16 -20.17 -0.32
N SER A 26 -8.41 -19.08 -0.40
CA SER A 26 -7.02 -19.12 -0.82
C SER A 26 -6.14 -19.89 0.17
N PRO A 27 -5.40 -20.94 -0.28
CA PRO A 27 -4.46 -21.66 0.58
C PRO A 27 -3.25 -20.79 0.97
N LEU A 28 -3.07 -19.63 0.33
CA LEU A 28 -2.01 -18.68 0.67
C LEU A 28 -2.26 -18.02 2.04
N HIS A 29 -3.49 -18.04 2.56
CA HIS A 29 -3.81 -17.46 3.88
C HIS A 29 -3.10 -18.16 5.04
N THR A 30 -2.68 -19.42 4.87
CA THR A 30 -1.95 -20.20 5.87
C THR A 30 -0.51 -20.47 5.47
N SER A 31 -0.07 -19.99 4.30
CA SER A 31 1.28 -20.24 3.83
C SER A 31 2.31 -19.56 4.74
N THR A 32 3.29 -20.34 5.18
CA THR A 32 4.45 -19.88 5.95
C THR A 32 5.66 -19.61 5.06
N LYS A 33 5.55 -19.84 3.74
CA LYS A 33 6.65 -19.64 2.80
C LYS A 33 6.94 -18.14 2.64
N PRO A 34 8.17 -17.66 2.93
CA PRO A 34 8.53 -16.26 2.74
C PRO A 34 8.38 -15.82 1.27
N ILE A 35 7.78 -14.65 1.08
CA ILE A 35 7.63 -14.01 -0.24
C ILE A 35 8.21 -12.60 -0.29
N TRP A 36 8.25 -11.89 0.86
CA TRP A 36 9.00 -10.66 1.04
C TRP A 36 10.12 -10.94 2.04
N ILE A 37 11.35 -10.70 1.64
CA ILE A 37 12.54 -11.03 2.42
C ILE A 37 13.36 -9.75 2.51
N ASN A 38 13.69 -9.33 3.74
CA ASN A 38 14.59 -8.21 3.94
C ASN A 38 15.99 -8.64 3.47
N SER A 39 16.60 -7.86 2.57
CA SER A 39 17.90 -8.21 1.98
C SER A 39 19.07 -8.00 2.92
N GLU A 40 18.93 -7.13 3.92
CA GLU A 40 19.96 -6.87 4.93
C GLU A 40 19.94 -7.96 6.00
N ASP A 41 18.74 -8.35 6.46
CA ASP A 41 18.53 -9.46 7.40
C ASP A 41 17.42 -10.40 6.90
N PRO A 42 17.76 -11.50 6.21
CA PRO A 42 16.78 -12.46 5.68
C PRO A 42 15.98 -13.22 6.74
N SER A 43 16.35 -13.13 8.03
CA SER A 43 15.51 -13.68 9.11
C SER A 43 14.22 -12.87 9.26
N ILE A 44 14.24 -11.59 8.85
CA ILE A 44 13.08 -10.72 8.76
C ILE A 44 12.42 -10.96 7.40
N SER A 45 11.26 -11.63 7.42
CA SER A 45 10.51 -11.93 6.21
C SER A 45 9.01 -12.03 6.47
N LEU A 46 8.24 -11.92 5.39
CA LEU A 46 6.80 -12.09 5.40
C LEU A 46 6.40 -13.18 4.39
N SER A 47 5.67 -14.17 4.89
CA SER A 47 4.82 -15.02 4.05
C SER A 47 3.46 -14.34 3.81
N THR A 48 2.66 -14.86 2.88
CA THR A 48 1.27 -14.39 2.71
C THR A 48 0.43 -14.61 3.98
N GLY A 49 0.60 -15.74 4.66
CA GLY A 49 -0.11 -16.03 5.90
C GLY A 49 0.32 -15.13 7.06
N ALA A 50 1.59 -14.72 7.12
CA ALA A 50 2.05 -13.75 8.11
C ALA A 50 1.62 -12.31 7.76
N ALA A 51 1.62 -11.94 6.48
CA ALA A 51 1.26 -10.59 6.03
C ALA A 51 -0.24 -10.29 6.19
N LEU A 52 -1.12 -11.26 5.96
CA LEU A 52 -2.57 -11.04 5.96
C LEU A 52 -3.12 -10.50 7.30
N PRO A 53 -2.76 -11.04 8.48
CA PRO A 53 -3.11 -10.42 9.76
C PRO A 53 -2.66 -8.97 9.87
N TRP A 54 -1.43 -8.63 9.47
CA TRP A 54 -0.95 -7.25 9.50
C TRP A 54 -1.75 -6.32 8.57
N ILE A 55 -2.07 -6.79 7.36
CA ILE A 55 -2.92 -6.08 6.40
C ILE A 55 -4.28 -5.77 7.02
N LYS A 56 -4.91 -6.77 7.65
CA LYS A 56 -6.21 -6.62 8.32
C LYS A 56 -6.14 -5.71 9.54
N ARG A 57 -5.07 -5.79 10.34
CA ARG A 57 -4.83 -4.90 11.50
C ARG A 57 -4.74 -3.45 11.08
N LEU A 58 -4.02 -3.16 10.00
CA LEU A 58 -3.92 -1.80 9.45
C LEU A 58 -5.25 -1.33 8.88
N ALA A 59 -5.92 -2.15 8.08
CA ALA A 59 -7.21 -1.85 7.48
C ALA A 59 -8.28 -1.50 8.54
N MET A 60 -8.41 -2.35 9.56
CA MET A 60 -9.32 -2.10 10.69
C MET A 60 -8.89 -0.87 11.50
N GLY A 61 -7.59 -0.68 11.69
CA GLY A 61 -7.01 0.48 12.36
C GLY A 61 -7.42 1.79 11.69
N LEU A 62 -7.23 1.89 10.39
CA LEU A 62 -7.62 3.05 9.57
C LEU A 62 -9.13 3.32 9.62
N GLU A 63 -9.96 2.27 9.67
CA GLU A 63 -11.42 2.40 9.79
C GLU A 63 -11.89 2.96 11.13
N ARG A 64 -11.17 2.63 12.20
CA ARG A 64 -11.51 3.03 13.56
C ARG A 64 -10.78 4.28 14.01
N PHE A 65 -9.70 4.65 13.34
CA PHE A 65 -8.87 5.78 13.71
C PHE A 65 -9.69 7.06 13.85
N GLN A 66 -9.54 7.69 15.00
CA GLN A 66 -10.10 8.98 15.32
C GLN A 66 -9.03 9.80 16.05
N VAL A 67 -8.96 11.08 15.70
CA VAL A 67 -8.06 12.01 16.38
C VAL A 67 -8.54 12.26 17.79
N ALA A 68 -7.62 12.32 18.77
CA ALA A 68 -7.93 12.46 20.19
C ALA A 68 -8.73 13.74 20.51
N SER A 69 -8.55 14.81 19.73
CA SER A 69 -9.29 16.08 19.84
C SER A 69 -10.75 16.00 19.37
N GLY A 70 -11.22 14.83 18.96
CA GLY A 70 -12.49 14.68 18.24
C GLY A 70 -12.30 14.97 16.74
N GLY A 71 -12.82 14.08 15.90
CA GLY A 71 -12.70 14.20 14.45
C GLY A 71 -13.39 13.05 13.72
N SER A 72 -13.66 13.23 12.43
CA SER A 72 -14.22 12.17 11.60
C SER A 72 -13.19 11.07 11.35
N ARG A 73 -13.67 9.82 11.31
CA ARG A 73 -12.89 8.65 10.87
C ARG A 73 -12.33 8.88 9.47
N VAL A 74 -11.21 8.23 9.14
CA VAL A 74 -10.70 8.21 7.77
C VAL A 74 -11.73 7.50 6.90
N LYS A 75 -12.35 8.20 5.96
CA LYS A 75 -13.40 7.70 5.08
C LYS A 75 -12.80 6.90 3.92
N ARG A 76 -13.63 6.07 3.28
CA ARG A 76 -13.24 5.45 2.00
C ARG A 76 -12.98 6.54 0.97
N GLY A 77 -12.00 6.31 0.10
CA GLY A 77 -11.53 7.29 -0.89
C GLY A 77 -10.58 8.35 -0.34
N GLU A 78 -10.37 8.44 0.98
CA GLU A 78 -9.37 9.36 1.55
C GLU A 78 -7.96 8.76 1.48
N VAL A 79 -6.97 9.65 1.34
CA VAL A 79 -5.57 9.26 1.12
C VAL A 79 -4.86 8.94 2.43
N VAL A 80 -4.16 7.82 2.43
CA VAL A 80 -3.11 7.48 3.40
C VAL A 80 -1.77 7.54 2.67
N LEU A 81 -0.92 8.43 3.13
CA LEU A 81 0.39 8.68 2.52
C LEU A 81 1.45 7.82 3.19
N VAL A 82 2.35 7.24 2.41
CA VAL A 82 3.43 6.40 2.92
C VAL A 82 4.78 7.02 2.53
N LEU A 83 5.51 7.49 3.53
CA LEU A 83 6.85 8.06 3.40
C LEU A 83 7.86 7.05 3.94
N SER A 84 8.45 6.26 3.04
CA SER A 84 9.30 5.13 3.43
C SER A 84 10.37 4.83 2.38
N PRO A 85 11.59 4.45 2.77
CA PRO A 85 12.47 3.70 1.88
C PRO A 85 11.88 2.32 1.57
N ASN A 86 12.56 1.55 0.72
CA ASN A 86 12.17 0.17 0.50
C ASN A 86 12.30 -0.64 1.78
N GLN A 87 11.21 -1.30 2.16
CA GLN A 87 11.16 -2.27 3.26
C GLN A 87 9.98 -3.22 3.01
N ILE A 88 10.01 -4.40 3.62
CA ILE A 88 9.03 -5.45 3.34
C ILE A 88 7.60 -5.11 3.81
N PHE A 89 7.45 -4.20 4.79
CA PHE A 89 6.13 -3.77 5.28
C PHE A 89 5.43 -2.77 4.34
N VAL A 90 6.08 -2.21 3.31
CA VAL A 90 5.37 -1.38 2.30
C VAL A 90 4.25 -2.19 1.62
N ALA A 91 4.43 -3.49 1.42
CA ALA A 91 3.38 -4.37 0.89
C ALA A 91 2.17 -4.47 1.85
N VAL A 92 2.43 -4.52 3.16
CA VAL A 92 1.39 -4.49 4.20
C VAL A 92 0.65 -3.16 4.17
N ALA A 93 1.38 -2.04 4.12
CA ALA A 93 0.80 -0.71 4.04
C ALA A 93 -0.12 -0.58 2.82
N TYR A 94 0.41 -0.90 1.64
CA TYR A 94 -0.32 -0.82 0.39
C TYR A 94 -1.62 -1.64 0.45
N LEU A 95 -1.55 -2.92 0.81
CA LEU A 95 -2.71 -3.80 0.80
C LEU A 95 -3.71 -3.48 1.92
N GLY A 96 -3.26 -3.01 3.10
CA GLY A 96 -4.15 -2.60 4.19
C GLY A 96 -4.91 -1.32 3.87
N ILE A 97 -4.23 -0.34 3.28
CA ILE A 97 -4.83 0.93 2.84
C ILE A 97 -5.83 0.67 1.70
N VAL A 98 -5.37 0.03 0.62
CA VAL A 98 -6.21 -0.23 -0.57
C VAL A 98 -7.33 -1.20 -0.25
N GLY A 99 -7.05 -2.28 0.49
CA GLY A 99 -8.04 -3.28 0.87
C GLY A 99 -9.19 -2.68 1.67
N SER A 100 -8.92 -1.74 2.58
CA SER A 100 -9.97 -1.02 3.32
C SER A 100 -10.71 0.02 2.48
N GLY A 101 -10.40 0.20 1.20
CA GLY A 101 -11.02 1.21 0.32
C GLY A 101 -10.52 2.64 0.56
N ARG A 102 -9.35 2.81 1.21
CA ARG A 102 -8.60 4.08 1.24
C ARG A 102 -7.61 4.10 0.09
N VAL A 103 -7.03 5.27 -0.17
CA VAL A 103 -6.14 5.48 -1.30
C VAL A 103 -4.69 5.49 -0.83
N PHE A 104 -3.86 4.61 -1.38
CA PHE A 104 -2.41 4.61 -1.14
C PHE A 104 -1.72 5.67 -1.99
N SER A 105 -0.86 6.49 -1.38
CA SER A 105 0.09 7.33 -2.12
C SER A 105 1.49 7.16 -1.53
N GLY A 106 2.43 6.66 -2.32
CA GLY A 106 3.85 6.64 -1.97
C GLY A 106 4.46 8.03 -2.11
N MET A 107 5.33 8.40 -1.17
CA MET A 107 6.16 9.61 -1.22
C MET A 107 7.63 9.22 -1.24
N ASN A 108 8.39 9.90 -2.09
CA ASN A 108 9.83 9.68 -2.19
C ASN A 108 10.51 10.06 -0.86
N PRO A 109 11.23 9.14 -0.19
CA PRO A 109 11.92 9.40 1.07
C PRO A 109 13.03 10.45 0.95
N ASN A 110 13.52 10.71 -0.26
CA ASN A 110 14.57 11.69 -0.54
C ASN A 110 14.04 13.08 -0.90
N TYR A 111 12.72 13.30 -0.86
CA TYR A 111 12.16 14.63 -1.06
C TYR A 111 12.64 15.60 0.02
N SER A 112 12.85 16.84 -0.40
CA SER A 112 12.97 17.97 0.50
C SER A 112 11.67 18.22 1.26
N VAL A 113 11.74 18.93 2.39
CA VAL A 113 10.55 19.29 3.17
C VAL A 113 9.50 20.01 2.31
N GLN A 114 9.90 20.87 1.36
CA GLN A 114 8.95 21.59 0.50
C GLN A 114 8.24 20.66 -0.49
N GLU A 115 8.94 19.68 -1.05
CA GLU A 115 8.32 18.66 -1.92
C GLU A 115 7.37 17.77 -1.12
N MET A 116 7.73 17.41 0.12
CA MET A 116 6.84 16.68 1.02
C MET A 116 5.56 17.50 1.33
N VAL A 117 5.70 18.78 1.69
CA VAL A 117 4.57 19.70 1.93
C VAL A 117 3.65 19.76 0.72
N TYR A 118 4.23 19.90 -0.47
CA TYR A 118 3.47 19.96 -1.72
C TYR A 118 2.60 18.71 -1.89
N GLN A 119 3.18 17.51 -1.80
CA GLN A 119 2.43 16.28 -1.99
C GLN A 119 1.42 16.03 -0.85
N MET A 120 1.76 16.37 0.41
CA MET A 120 0.82 16.29 1.54
C MET A 120 -0.43 17.16 1.32
N LYS A 121 -0.25 18.41 0.85
CA LYS A 121 -1.36 19.30 0.52
C LYS A 121 -2.14 18.84 -0.70
N ASN A 122 -1.44 18.43 -1.77
CA ASN A 122 -2.09 18.05 -3.02
C ASN A 122 -2.88 16.73 -2.91
N THR A 123 -2.46 15.82 -2.04
CA THR A 123 -3.21 14.58 -1.76
C THR A 123 -4.29 14.74 -0.69
N GLU A 124 -4.28 15.86 0.06
CA GLU A 124 -5.11 16.05 1.25
C GLU A 124 -5.03 14.87 2.23
N ALA A 125 -3.82 14.32 2.39
CA ALA A 125 -3.57 13.10 3.16
C ALA A 125 -4.16 13.18 4.58
N LYS A 126 -4.90 12.15 4.96
CA LYS A 126 -5.54 12.09 6.29
C LYS A 126 -4.67 11.43 7.34
N ILE A 127 -3.81 10.52 6.90
CA ILE A 127 -2.84 9.80 7.73
C ILE A 127 -1.53 9.72 6.94
N ILE A 128 -0.42 9.81 7.66
CA ILE A 128 0.92 9.63 7.12
C ILE A 128 1.59 8.48 7.88
N LEU A 129 1.88 7.39 7.18
CA LEU A 129 2.75 6.33 7.67
C LEU A 129 4.19 6.70 7.30
N VAL A 130 5.05 6.83 8.29
CA VAL A 130 6.42 7.32 8.12
C VAL A 130 7.43 6.30 8.62
N HIS A 131 8.49 6.06 7.86
CA HIS A 131 9.60 5.25 8.35
C HIS A 131 10.33 5.95 9.51
N PRO A 132 10.78 5.24 10.56
CA PRO A 132 11.42 5.84 11.74
C PRO A 132 12.59 6.80 11.43
N SER A 133 13.37 6.51 10.38
CA SER A 133 14.48 7.37 9.95
C SER A 133 14.06 8.71 9.34
N LEU A 134 12.78 8.89 8.99
CA LEU A 134 12.25 10.06 8.27
C LEU A 134 11.31 10.93 9.12
N VAL A 135 11.10 10.58 10.39
CA VAL A 135 10.17 11.26 11.30
C VAL A 135 10.41 12.77 11.39
N ASP A 136 11.66 13.20 11.46
CA ASP A 136 12.01 14.62 11.66
C ASP A 136 11.61 15.46 10.45
N ASN A 137 11.91 14.98 9.24
CA ASN A 137 11.50 15.64 7.99
C ASN A 137 9.98 15.60 7.81
N ALA A 138 9.35 14.48 8.16
CA ALA A 138 7.90 14.31 8.06
C ALA A 138 7.15 15.28 8.99
N LEU A 139 7.62 15.47 10.23
CA LEU A 139 7.05 16.43 11.17
C LEU A 139 7.23 17.87 10.69
N ALA A 140 8.42 18.21 10.19
CA ALA A 140 8.68 19.54 9.63
C ALA A 140 7.75 19.85 8.45
N ALA A 141 7.51 18.87 7.58
CA ALA A 141 6.59 18.99 6.46
C ALA A 141 5.12 19.04 6.92
N ALA A 142 4.71 18.15 7.82
CA ALA A 142 3.35 18.11 8.36
C ALA A 142 2.95 19.43 9.02
N LYS A 143 3.86 20.04 9.81
CA LYS A 143 3.65 21.36 10.40
C LYS A 143 3.39 22.45 9.36
N GLN A 144 4.11 22.46 8.24
CA GLN A 144 3.91 23.42 7.14
C GLN A 144 2.69 23.07 6.24
N ALA A 145 2.27 21.81 6.27
CA ALA A 145 1.09 21.29 5.60
C ALA A 145 -0.21 21.44 6.42
N ASP A 146 -0.12 21.96 7.65
CA ASP A 146 -1.23 22.05 8.61
C ASP A 146 -1.83 20.67 8.95
N ILE A 147 -0.97 19.65 9.05
CA ILE A 147 -1.33 18.30 9.46
C ILE A 147 -0.86 18.08 10.89
N SER A 148 -1.80 17.73 11.77
CA SER A 148 -1.51 17.43 13.18
C SER A 148 -0.56 16.22 13.31
N PRO A 149 0.44 16.27 14.20
CA PRO A 149 1.33 15.14 14.50
C PRO A 149 0.61 13.84 14.89
N ASP A 150 -0.61 13.93 15.44
CA ASP A 150 -1.42 12.76 15.81
C ASP A 150 -1.91 11.91 14.62
N ARG A 151 -1.77 12.42 13.39
CA ARG A 151 -2.03 11.73 12.12
C ARG A 151 -0.78 11.08 11.53
N LEU A 152 0.38 11.26 12.14
CA LEU A 152 1.63 10.62 11.75
C LEU A 152 1.84 9.37 12.62
N PHE A 153 2.23 8.27 11.99
CA PHE A 153 2.58 7.01 12.68
C PHE A 153 3.87 6.44 12.12
N GLN A 154 4.78 6.05 13.01
CA GLN A 154 5.95 5.28 12.61
C GLN A 154 5.49 3.90 12.10
N PHE A 155 5.95 3.50 10.93
CA PHE A 155 5.55 2.26 10.27
C PHE A 155 6.75 1.58 9.60
N SER A 156 7.18 0.47 10.18
CA SER A 156 8.27 -0.37 9.66
C SER A 156 8.05 -1.87 9.95
N ASP A 157 8.95 -2.71 9.44
CA ASP A 157 9.04 -4.13 9.72
C ASP A 157 9.54 -4.47 11.14
N THR A 158 9.95 -3.46 11.90
CA THR A 158 10.28 -3.54 13.33
C THR A 158 9.40 -2.60 14.16
N VAL A 159 9.23 -2.93 15.45
CA VAL A 159 8.54 -2.07 16.43
C VAL A 159 9.52 -1.01 16.94
N ASN A 160 9.09 0.24 16.98
CA ASN A 160 9.93 1.36 17.40
C ASN A 160 9.39 2.02 18.67
N SER A 161 10.28 2.67 19.41
CA SER A 161 9.89 3.64 20.44
C SER A 161 9.33 4.90 19.78
N ASN A 162 8.48 5.63 20.51
CA ASN A 162 8.00 6.93 20.05
C ASN A 162 9.17 7.88 19.77
N LYS A 163 9.08 8.66 18.69
CA LYS A 163 10.08 9.66 18.32
C LYS A 163 9.37 10.98 18.04
N ASN A 164 9.74 12.04 18.77
CA ASN A 164 9.16 13.38 18.62
C ASN A 164 7.61 13.37 18.59
N ASP A 165 7.02 12.68 19.58
CA ASP A 165 5.57 12.47 19.74
C ASP A 165 4.88 11.65 18.63
N VAL A 166 5.62 11.20 17.61
CA VAL A 166 5.10 10.27 16.61
C VAL A 166 5.16 8.85 17.16
N ARG A 167 3.98 8.26 17.34
CA ARG A 167 3.81 6.91 17.91
C ARG A 167 4.11 5.83 16.87
N ASP A 168 4.60 4.69 17.34
CA ASP A 168 4.58 3.48 16.53
C ASP A 168 3.15 3.07 16.22
N CYS A 169 2.91 2.58 15.00
CA CYS A 169 1.60 2.14 14.56
C CYS A 169 0.98 1.07 15.47
N ASN A 170 1.77 0.21 16.13
CA ASN A 170 1.29 -0.78 17.10
C ASN A 170 0.62 -0.13 18.32
N ASN A 171 1.00 1.10 18.66
CA ASN A 171 0.56 1.82 19.87
C ASN A 171 -0.31 3.05 19.54
N GLY A 172 -1.10 2.99 18.46
CA GLY A 172 -1.98 4.10 18.14
C GLY A 172 -2.81 3.99 16.86
N LEU A 173 -2.50 3.03 15.97
CA LEU A 173 -3.22 2.87 14.73
C LEU A 173 -3.70 1.43 14.50
N LEU A 174 -2.80 0.44 14.62
CA LEU A 174 -3.11 -0.94 14.29
C LEU A 174 -4.08 -1.56 15.29
N ALA A 175 -5.06 -2.31 14.80
CA ALA A 175 -5.85 -3.21 15.63
C ALA A 175 -4.97 -4.35 16.18
N THR A 176 -5.48 -5.08 17.17
CA THR A 176 -4.79 -6.26 17.69
C THR A 176 -4.84 -7.42 16.70
N THR A 177 -3.91 -8.38 16.83
CA THR A 177 -3.94 -9.60 16.01
C THR A 177 -5.24 -10.37 16.17
N GLN A 178 -5.78 -10.45 17.39
CA GLN A 178 -7.04 -11.15 17.65
C GLN A 178 -8.22 -10.50 16.91
N GLU A 179 -8.31 -9.17 16.92
CA GLU A 179 -9.36 -8.45 16.19
C GLU A 179 -9.23 -8.60 14.67
N SER A 180 -8.01 -8.79 14.16
CA SER A 180 -7.77 -8.98 12.74
C SER A 180 -8.47 -10.23 12.18
N HIS A 181 -8.69 -11.26 13.00
CA HIS A 181 -9.35 -12.49 12.57
C HIS A 181 -10.82 -12.28 12.18
N SER A 182 -11.51 -11.32 12.81
CA SER A 182 -12.91 -11.00 12.50
C SER A 182 -13.06 -9.90 11.45
N TYR A 183 -11.98 -9.22 11.08
CA TYR A 183 -12.04 -8.15 10.10
C TYR A 183 -12.33 -8.68 8.69
N GLN A 184 -13.31 -8.05 8.06
CA GLN A 184 -13.69 -8.22 6.67
C GLN A 184 -13.54 -6.87 5.98
N TRP A 185 -12.73 -6.82 4.92
CA TRP A 185 -12.60 -5.61 4.11
C TRP A 185 -13.85 -5.41 3.24
N PRO A 186 -14.11 -4.18 2.76
CA PRO A 186 -15.24 -3.94 1.88
C PRO A 186 -15.13 -4.66 0.54
N GLU A 187 -16.21 -5.31 0.15
CA GLU A 187 -16.39 -5.75 -1.23
C GLU A 187 -16.70 -4.56 -2.14
N LEU A 188 -16.21 -4.64 -3.38
CA LEU A 188 -16.55 -3.70 -4.46
C LEU A 188 -17.33 -4.48 -5.51
N THR A 189 -18.61 -4.15 -5.66
CA THR A 189 -19.55 -4.89 -6.51
C THR A 189 -20.10 -4.02 -7.64
N GLY A 190 -20.82 -4.60 -8.61
CA GLY A 190 -21.51 -3.81 -9.63
C GLY A 190 -20.63 -2.87 -10.47
N GLY A 191 -19.32 -3.15 -10.59
CA GLY A 191 -18.37 -2.30 -11.30
C GLY A 191 -17.69 -1.21 -10.45
N GLU A 192 -17.93 -1.14 -9.15
CA GLU A 192 -17.34 -0.15 -8.24
C GLU A 192 -15.81 -0.10 -8.31
N GLY A 193 -15.12 -1.24 -8.43
CA GLY A 193 -13.66 -1.27 -8.54
C GLY A 193 -13.09 -0.54 -9.75
N ALA A 194 -13.90 -0.23 -10.77
CA ALA A 194 -13.49 0.61 -11.89
C ALA A 194 -13.48 2.11 -11.55
N LYS A 195 -14.18 2.52 -10.48
CA LYS A 195 -14.37 3.92 -10.07
C LYS A 195 -13.66 4.23 -8.75
N THR A 196 -13.50 3.24 -7.88
CA THR A 196 -12.76 3.38 -6.62
C THR A 196 -11.28 3.49 -6.90
N ILE A 197 -10.66 4.59 -6.47
CA ILE A 197 -9.21 4.80 -6.56
C ILE A 197 -8.52 3.89 -5.56
N ALA A 198 -7.54 3.12 -6.03
CA ALA A 198 -6.65 2.32 -5.19
C ALA A 198 -5.41 3.12 -4.82
N THR A 199 -4.78 3.75 -5.80
CA THR A 199 -3.52 4.47 -5.57
C THR A 199 -3.42 5.75 -6.38
N ILE A 200 -2.73 6.74 -5.80
CA ILE A 200 -2.28 7.94 -6.49
C ILE A 200 -0.76 7.85 -6.64
N ASN A 201 -0.30 7.78 -7.88
CA ASN A 201 1.12 7.73 -8.20
C ASN A 201 1.59 9.09 -8.69
N TYR A 202 2.61 9.65 -8.04
CA TYR A 202 3.19 10.92 -8.48
C TYR A 202 4.21 10.68 -9.57
N SER A 203 4.10 11.47 -10.63
CA SER A 203 5.11 11.56 -11.68
C SER A 203 5.66 12.99 -11.72
N SER A 204 6.96 13.11 -11.94
CA SER A 204 7.63 14.41 -12.08
C SER A 204 7.14 15.19 -13.31
N GLY A 205 6.49 14.54 -14.28
CA GLY A 205 6.08 15.16 -15.54
C GLY A 205 7.28 15.71 -16.33
N THR A 206 7.05 16.13 -17.58
CA THR A 206 8.10 16.74 -18.41
C THR A 206 8.17 18.26 -18.26
N THR A 207 7.18 18.89 -17.62
CA THR A 207 7.13 20.33 -17.31
C THR A 207 6.18 20.58 -16.14
N GLY A 208 6.62 21.31 -15.11
CA GLY A 208 5.77 21.81 -14.01
C GLY A 208 5.83 20.99 -12.72
N LEU A 209 4.95 21.33 -11.77
CA LEU A 209 4.86 20.65 -10.48
C LEU A 209 4.40 19.19 -10.64
N PRO A 210 4.85 18.26 -9.77
CA PRO A 210 4.46 16.86 -9.82
C PRO A 210 2.94 16.67 -9.81
N LYS A 211 2.43 15.72 -10.60
CA LYS A 211 0.99 15.43 -10.69
C LYS A 211 0.69 14.03 -10.18
N GLY A 212 -0.36 13.91 -9.36
CA GLY A 212 -0.90 12.64 -8.92
C GLY A 212 -1.76 11.97 -10.00
N ALA A 213 -1.34 10.82 -10.49
CA ALA A 213 -2.12 9.97 -11.39
C ALA A 213 -2.98 9.00 -10.57
N CYS A 214 -4.30 9.18 -10.62
CA CYS A 214 -5.26 8.32 -9.94
C CYS A 214 -5.42 6.99 -10.69
N VAL A 215 -5.22 5.88 -9.98
CA VAL A 215 -5.30 4.51 -10.52
C VAL A 215 -6.37 3.75 -9.74
N SER A 216 -7.39 3.26 -10.44
CA SER A 216 -8.47 2.48 -9.81
C SER A 216 -8.04 1.05 -9.43
N HIS A 217 -8.81 0.39 -8.57
CA HIS A 217 -8.62 -1.04 -8.28
C HIS A 217 -8.57 -1.88 -9.56
N ARG A 218 -9.50 -1.65 -10.49
CA ARG A 218 -9.54 -2.33 -11.78
C ARG A 218 -8.28 -2.09 -12.61
N ASN A 219 -7.73 -0.86 -12.59
CA ASN A 219 -6.49 -0.57 -13.32
C ASN A 219 -5.30 -1.36 -12.76
N VAL A 220 -5.18 -1.48 -11.44
CA VAL A 220 -4.12 -2.29 -10.82
C VAL A 220 -4.31 -3.77 -11.17
N ILE A 221 -5.53 -4.31 -11.04
CA ILE A 221 -5.84 -5.71 -11.39
C ILE A 221 -5.51 -5.97 -12.87
N ALA A 222 -5.87 -5.04 -13.77
CA ALA A 222 -5.54 -5.13 -15.19
C ALA A 222 -4.04 -5.21 -15.42
N ASN A 223 -3.26 -4.34 -14.76
CA ASN A 223 -1.80 -4.33 -14.89
C ASN A 223 -1.18 -5.63 -14.38
N VAL A 224 -1.65 -6.16 -13.25
CA VAL A 224 -1.20 -7.46 -12.72
C VAL A 224 -1.50 -8.58 -13.72
N LEU A 225 -2.75 -8.69 -14.19
CA LEU A 225 -3.17 -9.74 -15.14
C LEU A 225 -2.43 -9.66 -16.48
N GLN A 226 -2.22 -8.47 -17.02
CA GLN A 226 -1.48 -8.27 -18.26
C GLN A 226 0.01 -8.57 -18.08
N SER A 227 0.60 -8.15 -16.96
CA SER A 227 2.01 -8.42 -16.65
C SER A 227 2.25 -9.91 -16.43
N THR A 228 1.35 -10.60 -15.73
CA THR A 228 1.44 -12.06 -15.56
C THR A 228 1.23 -12.79 -16.89
N ALA A 229 0.28 -12.35 -17.72
CA ALA A 229 0.09 -12.91 -19.06
C ALA A 229 1.35 -12.78 -19.95
N ILE A 230 1.91 -11.57 -20.07
CA ILE A 230 3.08 -11.28 -20.91
C ILE A 230 4.34 -11.97 -20.39
N ARG A 231 4.54 -12.02 -19.08
CA ARG A 231 5.68 -12.73 -18.46
C ARG A 231 5.57 -14.25 -18.59
N GLY A 232 4.53 -14.75 -19.28
CA GLY A 232 4.30 -16.19 -19.50
C GLY A 232 3.78 -16.91 -18.25
N VAL A 233 3.28 -16.18 -17.25
CA VAL A 233 2.72 -16.77 -16.02
C VAL A 233 1.40 -17.49 -16.33
N LEU A 234 0.58 -16.98 -17.25
CA LEU A 234 -0.59 -17.75 -17.75
C LEU A 234 -0.20 -18.92 -18.66
N GLN A 235 0.96 -18.87 -19.31
CA GLN A 235 1.44 -19.96 -20.18
C GLN A 235 2.15 -21.09 -19.38
N LYS A 236 2.48 -20.86 -18.10
CA LYS A 236 3.25 -21.77 -17.22
C LYS A 236 2.53 -22.24 -15.96
N TYR A 237 1.24 -21.96 -15.77
CA TYR A 237 0.46 -22.64 -14.73
C TYR A 237 0.42 -24.18 -14.94
N PHE A 238 0.84 -24.70 -16.12
CA PHE A 238 0.99 -26.12 -16.44
C PHE A 238 2.43 -26.58 -16.75
N ALA A 239 3.48 -25.78 -16.46
CA ALA A 239 4.87 -26.20 -16.69
C ALA A 239 5.67 -26.21 -15.38
N GLU A 240 5.44 -27.27 -14.60
CA GLU A 240 6.06 -27.66 -13.32
C GLU A 240 7.60 -27.85 -13.33
N ARG A 241 8.39 -27.08 -14.10
CA ARG A 241 9.82 -27.42 -14.33
C ARG A 241 10.82 -26.26 -14.19
N GLY A 242 10.48 -25.22 -13.44
CA GLY A 242 11.43 -24.15 -13.10
C GLY A 242 11.80 -24.16 -11.61
N PRO A 243 13.05 -23.84 -11.22
CA PRO A 243 13.38 -23.62 -9.82
C PRO A 243 12.57 -22.43 -9.28
N PRO A 244 12.33 -22.37 -7.95
CA PRO A 244 11.67 -21.22 -7.32
C PRO A 244 12.31 -19.90 -7.76
N GLN A 245 11.52 -18.99 -8.32
CA GLN A 245 12.01 -17.68 -8.74
C GLN A 245 12.18 -16.76 -7.53
N ARG A 246 13.27 -15.99 -7.51
CA ARG A 246 13.54 -14.93 -6.54
C ARG A 246 13.90 -13.66 -7.29
N TRP A 247 13.32 -12.55 -6.85
CA TRP A 247 13.42 -11.25 -7.52
C TRP A 247 14.06 -10.26 -6.56
N ILE A 248 14.96 -9.42 -7.06
CA ILE A 248 15.57 -8.36 -6.27
C ILE A 248 14.68 -7.11 -6.38
N GLY A 249 14.09 -6.68 -5.26
CA GLY A 249 13.24 -5.49 -5.16
C GLY A 249 14.04 -4.19 -5.05
N LEU A 250 14.87 -3.88 -6.06
CA LEU A 250 15.73 -2.70 -6.04
C LEU A 250 15.01 -1.39 -6.40
N LEU A 251 13.89 -1.50 -7.13
CA LEU A 251 13.13 -0.34 -7.60
C LEU A 251 12.35 0.28 -6.44
N PRO A 252 12.18 1.61 -6.40
CA PRO A 252 11.54 2.26 -5.26
C PRO A 252 10.05 1.91 -5.16
N LEU A 253 9.64 1.29 -4.06
CA LEU A 253 8.26 0.82 -3.83
C LEU A 253 7.24 1.96 -3.62
N TYR A 254 7.72 3.20 -3.44
CA TYR A 254 6.86 4.38 -3.44
C TYR A 254 6.41 4.80 -4.85
N HIS A 255 7.06 4.27 -5.91
CA HIS A 255 6.80 4.60 -7.30
C HIS A 255 6.20 3.39 -8.02
N VAL A 256 5.21 3.60 -8.88
CA VAL A 256 4.43 2.55 -9.60
C VAL A 256 5.26 1.51 -10.38
N TYR A 257 6.55 1.78 -10.60
CA TYR A 257 7.45 0.88 -11.32
C TYR A 257 8.09 -0.19 -10.40
N GLY A 258 8.25 0.14 -9.11
CA GLY A 258 8.68 -0.82 -8.08
C GLY A 258 7.49 -1.62 -7.56
#